data_AF-A0A6V7WVH2-F1
#
_entry.id   AF-A0A6V7WVH2-F1
#
_cell.length_a   1.000
_cell.length_b   1.000
_cell.length_c   1.000
_cell.angle_alpha   90.00
_cell.angle_beta   90.00
_cell.angle_gamma   90.00
#
_symmetry.space_group_name_H-M   'P 1'
#
loop_
_entity.id
_entity.type
_entity.pdbx_description
1 polymer ?
#
loop_
_entity_poly.entity_id
_entity_poly.type
_entity_poly.pdbx_seq_one_letter_code
_entity_poly.pdbx_strand_id
1 'polypeptide(L)'
;MGFLFMFAFVIYTLLIGAFFYGVMDRAKPLLALGVSLCPVLAITSTFGACTLAGYRTNSVILIMPFLICGIGVNDAFLMAHSWNRTARKHLPIPERLGIIFEEVGPSITITTLTNVVTFLIGALTPTPGFFNFYY
;
A
#
# COMPACT_ATOMS: atom_id res chain seq x y z
N MET A 1 5.14 -6.78 15.86
CA MET A 1 5.81 -7.95 15.25
C MET A 1 5.35 -8.22 13.82
N GLY A 2 4.04 -8.30 13.52
CA GLY A 2 3.54 -8.58 12.16
C GLY A 2 3.99 -7.60 11.06
N PHE A 3 3.93 -6.29 11.30
CA PHE A 3 4.34 -5.29 10.29
C PHE A 3 5.82 -5.35 9.93
N LEU A 4 6.70 -5.52 10.93
CA LEU A 4 8.14 -5.69 10.70
C LEU A 4 8.41 -6.93 9.85
N PHE A 5 7.69 -8.03 10.11
CA PHE A 5 7.77 -9.23 9.29
C PHE A 5 7.29 -8.99 7.86
N MET A 6 6.19 -8.25 7.67
CA MET A 6 5.69 -7.88 6.34
C MET A 6 6.72 -7.05 5.56
N PHE A 7 7.29 -6.01 6.16
CA PHE A 7 8.31 -5.19 5.52
C PHE A 7 9.57 -6.00 5.19
N ALA A 8 10.03 -6.84 6.12
CA ALA A 8 11.17 -7.73 5.88
C ALA A 8 10.89 -8.70 4.72
N PHE A 9 9.69 -9.29 4.68
CA PHE A 9 9.26 -10.20 3.62
C PHE A 9 9.21 -9.51 2.25
N VAL A 10 8.66 -8.30 2.18
CA VAL A 10 8.58 -7.49 0.95
C VAL A 10 9.97 -7.15 0.44
N ILE A 11 10.85 -6.65 1.31
CA ILE A 11 12.24 -6.31 0.95
C ILE A 11 12.97 -7.55 0.47
N TYR A 12 12.89 -8.65 1.23
CA TYR A 12 13.52 -9.93 0.90
C TYR A 12 13.06 -10.46 -0.46
N THR A 13 11.74 -10.50 -0.69
CA THR A 13 11.17 -11.04 -1.92
C THR A 13 11.51 -10.18 -3.14
N LEU A 14 11.52 -8.85 -3.01
CA LEU A 14 11.93 -7.96 -4.11
C LEU A 14 13.41 -8.08 -4.42
N LEU A 15 14.28 -8.24 -3.42
CA LEU A 15 15.72 -8.42 -3.62
C LEU A 15 16.06 -9.78 -4.25
N ILE A 16 15.40 -10.86 -3.82
CA ILE A 16 15.56 -12.17 -4.45
C ILE A 16 15.01 -12.18 -5.86
N GLY A 17 13.84 -11.58 -6.09
CA GLY A 17 13.31 -11.41 -7.45
C GLY A 17 14.31 -10.66 -8.33
N ALA A 18 14.87 -9.55 -7.83
CA ALA A 18 15.89 -8.80 -8.54
C ALA A 18 17.14 -9.63 -8.89
N PHE A 19 17.60 -10.49 -7.96
CA PHE A 19 18.71 -11.41 -8.17
C PHE A 19 18.37 -12.47 -9.22
N PHE A 20 17.20 -13.12 -9.09
CA PHE A 20 16.76 -14.18 -10.00
C PHE A 20 16.57 -13.68 -11.44
N TYR A 21 16.04 -12.46 -11.61
CA TYR A 21 15.89 -11.86 -12.93
C TYR A 21 17.21 -11.30 -13.51
N GLY A 22 18.33 -11.37 -12.77
CA GLY A 22 19.67 -10.98 -13.24
C GLY A 22 19.84 -9.47 -13.44
N VAL A 23 18.96 -8.67 -12.84
CA VAL A 23 18.86 -7.22 -13.06
C VAL A 23 19.28 -6.44 -11.82
N MET A 24 20.25 -6.93 -11.04
CA MET A 24 20.63 -6.33 -9.75
C MET A 24 21.35 -4.99 -9.94
N ASP A 25 20.62 -3.89 -9.76
CA ASP A 25 21.15 -2.52 -9.76
C ASP A 25 21.17 -1.90 -8.37
N ARG A 26 22.03 -0.89 -8.15
CA ARG A 26 22.07 -0.12 -6.89
C ARG A 26 20.75 0.56 -6.55
N ALA A 27 19.91 0.83 -7.55
CA ALA A 27 18.58 1.43 -7.37
C ALA A 27 17.54 0.45 -6.81
N LYS A 28 17.77 -0.86 -6.84
CA LYS A 28 16.80 -1.87 -6.42
C LYS A 28 16.58 -2.01 -4.92
N PRO A 29 17.62 -2.01 -4.07
CA PRO A 29 17.40 -1.91 -2.64
C PRO A 29 16.69 -0.59 -2.28
N LEU A 30 17.00 0.51 -2.98
CA LEU A 30 16.29 1.77 -2.79
C LEU A 30 14.80 1.67 -3.20
N LEU A 31 14.49 0.98 -4.30
CA LEU A 31 13.11 0.68 -4.70
C LEU A 31 12.38 -0.16 -3.64
N ALA A 32 13.02 -1.20 -3.10
CA ALA A 32 12.41 -2.04 -2.06
C ALA A 32 12.12 -1.26 -0.76
N LEU A 33 13.03 -0.36 -0.38
CA LEU A 33 12.81 0.57 0.74
C LEU A 33 11.71 1.59 0.42
N GLY A 34 11.69 2.15 -0.78
CA GLY A 34 10.68 3.10 -1.23
C GLY A 34 9.28 2.50 -1.23
N VAL A 35 9.12 1.26 -1.69
CA VAL A 35 7.86 0.49 -1.64
C VAL A 35 7.35 0.33 -0.20
N SER A 36 8.26 0.09 0.75
CA SER A 36 7.89 -0.09 2.17
C SER A 36 7.58 1.24 2.86
N LEU A 37 8.35 2.28 2.57
CA LEU A 37 8.22 3.59 3.24
C LEU A 37 7.08 4.44 2.67
N CYS A 38 6.74 4.30 1.39
CA CYS A 38 5.73 5.13 0.73
C CYS A 38 4.35 5.05 1.43
N PRO A 39 3.78 3.87 1.75
CA PRO A 39 2.52 3.79 2.47
C PRO A 39 2.59 4.41 3.87
N VAL A 40 3.72 4.24 4.57
CA VAL A 40 3.92 4.83 5.90
C VAL A 40 3.89 6.35 5.82
N LEU A 41 4.60 6.94 4.87
CA LEU A 41 4.63 8.39 4.65
C LEU A 41 3.26 8.94 4.24
N ALA A 42 2.52 8.22 3.38
CA ALA A 42 1.19 8.63 2.96
C ALA A 42 0.19 8.63 4.15
N ILE A 43 0.29 7.65 5.04
CA ILE A 43 -0.56 7.55 6.22
C ILE A 43 -0.20 8.65 7.23
N THR A 44 1.09 8.86 7.51
CA THR A 44 1.52 9.91 8.44
C THR A 44 1.16 11.30 7.92
N SER A 45 1.30 11.56 6.61
CA SER A 45 0.90 12.84 6.01
C SER A 45 -0.61 13.04 6.06
N THR A 46 -1.39 12.00 5.78
CA THR A 46 -2.86 12.07 5.84
C THR A 46 -3.35 12.31 7.26
N PHE A 47 -2.83 11.55 8.22
CA PHE A 47 -3.17 11.72 9.63
C PHE A 47 -2.76 13.11 10.13
N GLY A 48 -1.54 13.55 9.84
CA GLY A 48 -1.06 14.88 10.20
C GLY A 48 -1.91 16.00 9.60
N ALA A 49 -2.28 15.90 8.32
CA ALA A 49 -3.15 16.87 7.66
C ALA A 49 -4.56 16.88 8.27
N CYS A 50 -5.15 15.73 8.58
CA CYS A 50 -6.47 15.64 9.21
C CYS A 50 -6.45 16.23 10.63
N THR A 51 -5.41 16.00 11.42
CA THR A 51 -5.26 16.60 12.75
C THR A 51 -5.13 18.12 12.66
N LEU A 52 -4.35 18.63 11.69
CA LEU A 52 -4.21 20.08 11.46
C LEU A 52 -5.53 20.73 11.01
N ALA A 53 -6.37 20.01 10.26
CA ALA A 53 -7.71 20.46 9.87
C ALA A 53 -8.75 20.40 11.02
N GLY A 54 -8.35 19.96 12.23
CA GLY A 54 -9.21 19.96 13.41
C GLY A 54 -10.15 18.76 13.55
N TYR A 55 -9.95 17.68 12.77
CA TYR A 55 -10.76 16.47 12.90
C TYR A 55 -10.45 15.73 14.20
N ARG A 56 -11.50 15.38 14.95
CA ARG A 56 -11.37 14.71 16.25
C ARG A 56 -11.00 13.23 16.06
N THR A 57 -9.85 12.83 16.59
CA THR A 57 -9.36 11.45 16.52
C THR A 57 -10.20 10.54 17.43
N ASN A 58 -10.80 9.50 16.87
CA ASN A 58 -11.57 8.47 17.59
C ASN A 58 -10.78 7.14 17.59
N SER A 59 -11.13 6.19 18.46
CA SER A 59 -10.42 4.91 18.61
C SER A 59 -10.35 4.09 17.32
N VAL A 60 -11.33 4.22 16.43
CA VAL A 60 -11.34 3.57 15.11
C VAL A 60 -10.24 4.12 14.19
N ILE A 61 -10.01 5.44 14.24
CA ILE A 61 -8.98 6.13 13.45
C ILE A 61 -7.58 5.69 13.89
N LEU A 62 -7.39 5.17 15.11
CA LEU A 62 -6.10 4.66 15.57
C LEU A 62 -5.76 3.27 14.99
N ILE A 63 -6.76 2.50 14.57
CA ILE A 63 -6.57 1.15 14.00
C ILE A 63 -6.45 1.21 12.46
N MET A 64 -7.14 2.16 11.82
CA MET A 64 -7.13 2.35 10.36
C MET A 64 -5.73 2.48 9.71
N PRO A 65 -4.76 3.22 10.30
CA PRO A 65 -3.39 3.32 9.79
C PRO A 65 -2.73 1.97 9.52
N PHE A 66 -2.93 1.00 10.42
CA PHE A 66 -2.35 -0.33 10.26
C PHE A 66 -2.98 -1.08 9.08
N LEU A 67 -4.30 -1.01 8.96
CA LEU A 67 -5.03 -1.68 7.90
C LEU A 67 -4.70 -1.08 6.52
N ILE A 68 -4.67 0.26 6.42
CA ILE A 68 -4.29 0.98 5.19
C ILE A 68 -2.83 0.69 4.81
N CYS A 69 -1.93 0.59 5.79
CA CYS A 69 -0.52 0.25 5.54
C CYS A 69 -0.38 -1.14 4.90
N GLY A 70 -1.12 -2.13 5.41
CA GLY A 70 -1.07 -3.49 4.86
C GLY A 70 -1.51 -3.55 3.40
N ILE A 71 -2.63 -2.89 3.08
CA ILE A 71 -3.15 -2.76 1.72
C ILE A 71 -2.14 -2.05 0.81
N GLY A 72 -1.66 -0.87 1.24
CA GLY A 72 -0.77 -0.05 0.42
C GLY A 72 0.56 -0.75 0.10
N VAL A 73 1.13 -1.48 1.07
CA VAL A 73 2.36 -2.26 0.84
C VAL A 73 2.11 -3.43 -0.11
N ASN A 74 0.96 -4.11 -0.02
CA ASN A 74 0.60 -5.19 -0.93
C ASN A 74 0.57 -4.72 -2.38
N ASP A 75 -0.14 -3.62 -2.65
CA ASP A 75 -0.33 -3.11 -4.02
C ASP A 75 0.99 -2.58 -4.60
N ALA A 76 1.79 -1.88 -3.78
CA ALA A 76 3.11 -1.41 -4.16
C ALA A 76 4.11 -2.57 -4.40
N PHE A 77 4.05 -3.61 -3.57
CA PHE A 77 4.85 -4.84 -3.75
C PHE A 77 4.48 -5.55 -5.05
N LEU A 78 3.20 -5.72 -5.34
CA LEU A 78 2.71 -6.37 -6.56
C LEU A 78 3.23 -5.64 -7.82
N MET A 79 3.14 -4.32 -7.83
CA MET A 79 3.65 -3.51 -8.94
C MET A 79 5.18 -3.62 -9.11
N ALA A 80 5.93 -3.56 -8.00
CA ALA A 80 7.40 -3.68 -8.02
C ALA A 80 7.86 -5.10 -8.41
N HIS A 81 7.10 -6.12 -8.02
CA HIS A 81 7.35 -7.50 -8.41
C HIS A 81 7.15 -7.69 -9.91
N SER A 82 6.03 -7.24 -10.47
CA SER A 82 5.77 -7.25 -11.91
C SER A 82 6.80 -6.43 -12.70
N TRP A 83 7.27 -5.32 -12.12
CA TRP A 83 8.40 -4.57 -12.68
C TRP A 83 9.66 -5.43 -12.81
N ASN A 84 10.08 -6.12 -11.75
CA ASN A 84 11.25 -7.01 -11.82
C ASN A 84 11.05 -8.16 -12.83
N ARG A 85 9.85 -8.73 -12.91
CA ARG A 85 9.53 -9.82 -13.83
C ARG A 85 9.64 -9.41 -15.31
N THR A 86 9.12 -8.24 -15.66
CA THR A 86 9.14 -7.72 -17.03
C THR A 86 10.51 -7.16 -17.44
N ALA A 87 11.46 -7.06 -16.51
CA ALA A 87 12.80 -6.53 -16.78
C ALA A 87 13.58 -7.31 -17.85
N ARG A 88 13.27 -8.61 -18.05
CA ARG A 88 13.90 -9.46 -19.08
C ARG A 88 13.45 -9.16 -20.51
N LYS A 89 12.38 -8.40 -20.72
CA LYS A 89 11.83 -8.17 -22.07
C LYS A 89 12.63 -7.15 -22.90
N HIS A 90 13.66 -6.48 -22.32
CA HIS A 90 14.48 -5.45 -22.99
C HIS A 90 13.67 -4.37 -23.74
N LEU A 91 12.44 -4.10 -23.30
CA LEU A 91 11.56 -3.08 -23.87
C LEU A 91 11.91 -1.69 -23.33
N PRO A 92 11.64 -0.62 -24.10
CA PRO A 92 11.74 0.74 -23.59
C PRO A 92 10.83 0.92 -22.36
N ILE A 93 11.29 1.77 -21.41
CA ILE A 93 10.60 2.06 -20.14
C ILE A 93 9.09 2.33 -20.30
N PRO A 94 8.62 3.22 -21.21
CA PRO A 94 7.20 3.52 -21.34
C PRO A 94 6.37 2.30 -21.77
N GLU A 95 6.88 1.48 -22.68
CA GLU A 95 6.17 0.27 -23.16
C GLU A 95 6.11 -0.79 -22.06
N ARG A 96 7.22 -0.98 -21.33
CA ARG A 96 7.26 -1.86 -20.17
C ARG A 96 6.28 -1.42 -19.08
N LEU A 97 6.20 -0.12 -18.82
CA LEU A 97 5.28 0.44 -17.85
C LEU A 97 3.83 0.20 -18.29
N GLY A 98 3.52 0.40 -19.57
CA GLY A 98 2.20 0.08 -20.16
C GLY A 98 1.77 -1.36 -19.92
N ILE A 99 2.65 -2.33 -20.22
CA ILE A 99 2.37 -3.77 -20.00
C ILE A 99 2.10 -4.08 -18.52
N ILE A 100 2.88 -3.49 -17.62
CA ILE A 100 2.71 -3.72 -16.17
C ILE A 100 1.40 -3.12 -15.67
N PHE A 101 1.04 -1.92 -16.14
CA PHE A 101 -0.24 -1.30 -15.81
C PHE A 101 -1.43 -2.07 -16.41
N GLU A 102 -1.30 -2.61 -17.61
CA GLU A 102 -2.33 -3.45 -18.23
C GLU A 102 -2.57 -4.73 -17.42
N GLU A 103 -1.49 -5.36 -16.94
CA GLU A 103 -1.58 -6.61 -16.18
C GLU A 103 -2.03 -6.42 -14.72
N VAL A 104 -1.44 -5.45 -14.03
CA VAL A 104 -1.59 -5.28 -12.57
C VAL A 104 -2.59 -4.18 -12.21
N GLY A 105 -2.74 -3.18 -13.08
CA GLY A 105 -3.59 -2.00 -12.85
C GLY A 105 -5.06 -2.34 -12.58
N PRO A 106 -5.72 -3.23 -13.33
CA PRO A 106 -7.09 -3.63 -13.03
C PRO A 106 -7.24 -4.24 -11.63
N SER A 107 -6.29 -5.08 -11.22
CA SER A 107 -6.29 -5.71 -9.89
C SER A 107 -6.14 -4.69 -8.76
N ILE A 108 -5.15 -3.78 -8.87
CA ILE A 108 -4.95 -2.72 -7.86
C ILE A 108 -6.17 -1.80 -7.79
N THR A 109 -6.78 -1.48 -8.93
CA THR A 109 -7.95 -0.60 -8.99
C THR A 109 -9.16 -1.23 -8.29
N ILE A 110 -9.42 -2.52 -8.53
CA ILE A 110 -10.51 -3.25 -7.88
C ILE A 110 -10.27 -3.31 -6.36
N THR A 111 -9.04 -3.65 -5.93
CA THR A 111 -8.69 -3.67 -4.51
C THR A 111 -8.89 -2.31 -3.87
N THR A 112 -8.36 -1.25 -4.48
CA THR A 112 -8.49 0.13 -3.99
C THR A 112 -9.95 0.57 -3.91
N LEU A 113 -10.74 0.31 -4.96
CA LEU A 113 -12.17 0.65 -5.00
C LEU A 113 -12.93 -0.07 -3.88
N THR A 114 -12.66 -1.36 -3.70
CA THR A 114 -13.26 -2.17 -2.63
C THR A 114 -12.92 -1.60 -1.25
N ASN A 115 -11.67 -1.19 -1.04
CA ASN A 115 -11.23 -0.57 0.21
C ASN A 115 -11.94 0.77 0.45
N VAL A 116 -12.05 1.63 -0.57
CA VAL A 116 -12.78 2.91 -0.47
C VAL A 116 -14.23 2.67 -0.09
N VAL A 117 -14.92 1.74 -0.75
CA VAL A 117 -16.32 1.39 -0.43
C VAL A 117 -16.44 0.85 0.99
N THR A 118 -15.51 -0.03 1.41
CA THR A 118 -15.50 -0.61 2.76
C THR A 118 -15.30 0.46 3.84
N PHE A 119 -14.36 1.38 3.63
CA PHE A 119 -14.14 2.50 4.55
C PHE A 119 -15.29 3.48 4.58
N LEU A 120 -15.93 3.74 3.44
CA LEU A 120 -17.10 4.61 3.36
C LEU A 120 -18.26 4.00 4.15
N ILE A 121 -18.57 2.72 3.95
CA ILE A 121 -19.59 2.01 4.73
C ILE A 121 -19.23 2.03 6.22
N GLY A 122 -17.97 1.77 6.57
CA GLY A 122 -17.49 1.84 7.96
C GLY A 122 -17.62 3.22 8.59
N ALA A 123 -17.42 4.29 7.82
CA ALA A 123 -17.59 5.66 8.28
C ALA A 123 -19.06 6.08 8.43
N LEU A 124 -19.94 5.56 7.56
CA LEU A 124 -21.38 5.82 7.60
C LEU A 124 -22.12 4.96 8.62
N THR A 125 -21.54 3.83 9.05
CA THR A 125 -22.15 2.94 10.04
C THR A 125 -22.11 3.60 11.42
N PRO A 126 -23.26 3.91 12.04
CA PRO A 126 -23.29 4.51 13.37
C PRO A 126 -22.73 3.52 14.40
N THR A 127 -21.75 3.98 15.19
CA THR A 127 -21.18 3.18 16.27
C THR A 127 -22.24 3.03 17.38
N PRO A 128 -22.57 1.82 17.85
CA PRO A 128 -23.68 1.56 18.79
C PRO A 128 -23.47 2.08 20.23
N GLY A 129 -22.56 3.05 20.45
CA GLY A 129 -22.27 3.66 21.75
C GLY A 129 -23.07 4.93 22.07
N PHE A 130 -23.84 5.48 21.13
CA PHE A 130 -24.60 6.73 21.34
C PHE A 130 -26.09 6.54 21.61
N PHE A 131 -26.61 5.30 21.53
CA PHE A 131 -28.05 5.04 21.71
C PHE A 131 -28.45 4.70 23.17
N ASN A 132 -27.48 4.46 24.06
CA ASN A 132 -27.73 4.09 25.47
C ASN A 132 -27.44 5.22 26.49
N PHE A 133 -27.49 6.48 26.06
CA PHE A 133 -27.40 7.65 26.97
C PHE A 133 -28.70 8.46 27.04
N TYR A 134 -29.78 7.97 26.45
CA TYR A 134 -31.11 8.60 26.47
C TYR A 134 -32.24 7.64 26.93
N TYR A 135 -31.90 6.64 27.77
CA TYR A 135 -32.86 5.92 28.61
C TYR A 135 -32.29 5.78 30.02
#